data_AF-A0A229GL79-F1
#
_entry.id   AF-A0A229GL79-F1
#
_cell.length_a   1.000
_cell.length_b   1.000
_cell.length_c   1.000
_cell.angle_alpha   90.00
_cell.angle_beta   90.00
_cell.angle_gamma   90.00
#
_symmetry.space_group_name_H-M   'P 1'
#
loop_
_entity.id
_entity.type
_entity.pdbx_description
1 polymer ?
#
loop_
_entity_poly.entity_id
_entity_poly.type
_entity_poly.pdbx_seq_one_letter_code
_entity_poly.pdbx_strand_id
1 'polypeptide(L)'
;MFVMKVYDFFDTMSAKVRSDIASLFLLATEPFSDPALNPDIPADCLDEQQRYIWANSKLHTRLSNDATRAMQSFEFNLPPKEFMFISRKFIGAYTFLTVLDAHTDSTTLVKPFL
;
A
#
# COMPACT_ATOMS: atom_id res chain seq x y z
N MET A 1 3.72 15.78 21.14
CA MET A 1 4.92 14.95 20.91
C MET A 1 4.49 13.49 20.86
N PHE A 2 3.92 13.06 19.73
CA PHE A 2 3.57 11.65 19.53
C PHE A 2 4.87 10.87 19.38
N VAL A 3 5.11 9.98 20.32
CA VAL A 3 6.34 9.22 20.44
C VAL A 3 6.44 8.24 19.27
N MET A 4 7.29 8.58 18.30
CA MET A 4 7.66 7.79 17.12
C MET A 4 8.55 6.56 17.48
N LYS A 5 8.50 6.04 18.72
CA LYS A 5 9.31 4.90 19.19
C LYS A 5 8.86 3.54 18.65
N VAL A 6 7.92 3.48 17.71
CA VAL A 6 7.22 2.22 17.42
C VAL A 6 8.04 1.30 16.50
N TYR A 7 9.07 1.78 15.80
CA TYR A 7 9.81 0.94 14.85
C TYR A 7 11.28 1.32 14.69
N ASP A 8 12.11 1.11 15.74
CA ASP A 8 13.59 1.18 15.66
C ASP A 8 14.15 0.37 14.47
N PHE A 9 13.38 -0.63 14.04
CA PHE A 9 13.57 -1.38 12.80
C PHE A 9 13.86 -0.52 11.57
N PHE A 10 13.08 0.55 11.30
CA PHE A 10 13.30 1.38 10.10
C PHE A 10 14.55 2.26 10.22
N ASP A 11 14.98 2.58 11.43
CA ASP A 11 16.17 3.40 11.67
C ASP A 11 17.45 2.64 11.33
N THR A 12 17.44 1.31 11.47
CA THR A 12 18.58 0.44 11.12
C THR A 12 18.79 0.24 9.61
N MET A 13 17.85 0.71 8.79
CA MET A 13 17.87 0.48 7.34
C MET A 13 18.71 1.49 6.55
N SER A 14 19.15 1.09 5.36
CA SER A 14 19.74 2.02 4.40
C SER A 14 18.68 3.02 3.87
N ALA A 15 19.14 4.17 3.37
CA ALA A 15 18.24 5.17 2.78
C ALA A 15 17.46 4.63 1.58
N LYS A 16 18.11 3.82 0.74
CA LYS A 16 17.48 3.17 -0.42
C LYS A 16 16.31 2.29 0.02
N VAL A 17 16.57 1.43 1.00
CA VAL A 17 15.57 0.53 1.56
C VAL A 17 14.37 1.28 2.11
N ARG A 18 14.60 2.37 2.87
CA ARG A 18 13.51 3.19 3.41
C ARG A 18 12.65 3.78 2.29
N SER A 19 13.29 4.22 1.20
CA SER A 19 12.60 4.70 0.01
C SER A 19 11.76 3.60 -0.64
N ASP A 20 12.32 2.40 -0.84
CA ASP A 20 11.61 1.27 -1.45
C ASP A 20 10.37 0.88 -0.62
N ILE A 21 10.48 0.87 0.72
CA ILE A 21 9.36 0.59 1.63
C ILE A 21 8.32 1.72 1.60
N ALA A 22 8.73 2.99 1.56
CA ALA A 22 7.82 4.12 1.45
C ALA A 22 6.99 4.02 0.16
N SER A 23 7.63 3.72 -0.97
CA SER A 23 6.93 3.46 -2.24
C SER A 23 5.93 2.32 -2.13
N LEU A 24 6.30 1.22 -1.46
CA LEU A 24 5.40 0.09 -1.24
C LEU A 24 4.16 0.49 -0.42
N PHE A 25 4.33 1.29 0.64
CA PHE A 25 3.21 1.73 1.47
C PHE A 25 2.34 2.76 0.77
N LEU A 26 2.91 3.65 -0.03
CA LEU A 26 2.15 4.57 -0.88
C LEU A 26 1.28 3.81 -1.86
N LEU A 27 1.84 2.81 -2.54
CA LEU A 27 1.08 1.90 -3.40
C LEU A 27 -0.02 1.16 -2.62
N ALA A 28 0.27 0.72 -1.40
CA ALA A 28 -0.71 0.03 -0.56
C ALA A 28 -1.90 0.93 -0.14
N THR A 29 -1.69 2.25 -0.17
CA THR A 29 -2.72 3.24 0.13
C THR A 29 -3.40 3.83 -1.10
N GLU A 30 -3.07 3.37 -2.31
CA GLU A 30 -3.68 3.82 -3.57
C GLU A 30 -5.22 3.95 -3.52
N PRO A 31 -5.99 3.00 -2.94
CA PRO A 31 -7.46 3.10 -2.88
C PRO A 31 -8.01 4.27 -2.07
N PHE A 32 -7.16 4.90 -1.25
CA PHE A 32 -7.50 6.02 -0.38
C PHE A 32 -6.94 7.35 -0.89
N SER A 33 -6.20 7.32 -2.00
CA SER A 33 -5.70 8.54 -2.65
C SER A 33 -6.81 9.24 -3.43
N ASP A 34 -6.68 10.57 -3.59
CA ASP A 34 -7.54 11.35 -4.47
C ASP A 34 -7.17 11.02 -5.93
N PRO A 35 -8.08 10.47 -6.75
CA PRO A 35 -7.80 10.16 -8.15
C PRO A 35 -7.35 11.37 -8.97
N ALA A 36 -7.77 12.59 -8.61
CA ALA A 36 -7.34 13.80 -9.31
C ALA A 36 -5.87 14.17 -9.02
N LEU A 37 -5.33 13.70 -7.88
CA LEU A 37 -3.96 13.98 -7.44
C LEU A 37 -3.02 12.78 -7.62
N ASN A 38 -3.56 11.60 -7.93
CA ASN A 38 -2.80 10.38 -8.14
C ASN A 38 -3.00 9.85 -9.57
N PRO A 39 -2.21 10.34 -10.55
CA PRO A 39 -2.31 9.90 -11.94
C PRO A 39 -1.79 8.46 -12.16
N ASP A 40 -1.16 7.85 -11.16
CA ASP A 40 -0.62 6.48 -11.26
C ASP A 40 -1.71 5.42 -11.07
N ILE A 41 -2.93 5.80 -10.65
CA ILE A 41 -4.06 4.89 -10.58
C ILE A 41 -4.43 4.44 -12.00
N PRO A 42 -4.43 3.12 -12.29
CA PRO A 42 -4.85 2.64 -13.59
C PRO A 42 -6.31 3.03 -13.88
N ALA A 43 -6.60 3.49 -15.10
CA ALA A 43 -7.92 4.00 -15.45
C ALA A 43 -9.03 2.95 -15.33
N ASP A 44 -8.71 1.67 -15.53
CA ASP A 44 -9.63 0.54 -15.35
C ASP A 44 -9.92 0.21 -13.88
N CYS A 45 -9.22 0.85 -12.95
CA CYS A 45 -9.45 0.73 -11.50
C CYS A 45 -10.39 1.81 -10.96
N LEU A 46 -10.93 2.68 -11.81
CA LEU A 46 -11.88 3.71 -11.42
C LEU A 46 -13.21 3.48 -12.16
N ASP A 47 -14.32 3.58 -11.43
CA ASP A 47 -15.64 3.59 -12.04
C ASP A 47 -16.02 4.98 -12.58
N GLU A 48 -17.22 5.08 -13.15
CA GLU A 48 -17.77 6.33 -13.71
C GLU A 48 -17.86 7.46 -12.67
N GLN A 49 -17.90 7.13 -11.37
CA GLN A 49 -17.95 8.06 -10.25
C GLN A 49 -16.57 8.31 -9.63
N GLN A 50 -15.48 7.86 -10.27
CA GLN A 50 -14.10 7.96 -9.75
C GLN A 50 -13.89 7.21 -8.43
N ARG A 51 -14.70 6.18 -8.15
CA ARG A 51 -14.48 5.29 -7.00
C ARG A 51 -13.54 4.17 -7.39
N TYR A 52 -12.69 3.79 -6.45
CA TYR A 52 -11.67 2.78 -6.65
C TYR A 52 -12.24 1.36 -6.63
N ILE A 53 -12.09 0.62 -7.72
CA ILE A 53 -12.55 -0.76 -7.90
C ILE A 53 -11.46 -1.72 -7.44
N TRP A 54 -11.64 -2.32 -6.26
CA TRP A 54 -10.65 -3.22 -5.68
C TRP A 54 -10.35 -4.43 -6.55
N ALA A 55 -11.35 -4.98 -7.25
CA ALA A 55 -11.19 -6.16 -8.08
C ALA A 55 -10.28 -5.92 -9.30
N ASN A 56 -10.30 -4.72 -9.87
CA ASN A 56 -9.53 -4.40 -11.09
C ASN A 56 -8.09 -4.05 -10.77
N SER A 57 -7.83 -3.56 -9.55
CA SER A 57 -6.51 -3.09 -9.11
C SER A 57 -5.35 -4.06 -9.22
N LYS A 58 -5.63 -5.37 -9.06
CA LYS A 58 -4.62 -6.42 -8.83
C LYS A 58 -3.56 -5.99 -7.80
N LEU A 59 -3.98 -5.20 -6.79
CA LEU A 59 -3.09 -4.54 -5.83
C LEU A 59 -2.17 -5.52 -5.11
N HIS A 60 -2.68 -6.69 -4.73
CA HIS A 60 -1.88 -7.72 -4.07
C HIS A 60 -0.69 -8.17 -4.94
N THR A 61 -0.89 -8.32 -6.26
CA THR A 61 0.14 -8.72 -7.21
C THR A 61 1.17 -7.59 -7.37
N ARG A 62 0.69 -6.34 -7.54
CA ARG A 62 1.56 -5.16 -7.67
C ARG A 62 2.43 -4.97 -6.43
N LEU A 63 1.85 -5.03 -5.23
CA LEU A 63 2.59 -4.97 -3.98
C LEU A 63 3.59 -6.12 -3.83
N SER A 64 3.22 -7.35 -4.20
CA SER A 64 4.13 -8.50 -4.09
C SER A 64 5.34 -8.35 -5.00
N ASN A 65 5.14 -7.84 -6.22
CA ASN A 65 6.21 -7.58 -7.17
C ASN A 65 7.16 -6.48 -6.67
N ASP A 66 6.62 -5.39 -6.14
CA ASP A 66 7.41 -4.28 -5.61
C ASP A 66 8.12 -4.65 -4.31
N ALA A 67 7.47 -5.41 -3.43
CA ALA A 67 8.09 -5.95 -2.23
C ALA A 67 9.25 -6.89 -2.57
N THR A 68 9.09 -7.76 -3.58
CA THR A 68 10.17 -8.66 -4.03
C THR A 68 11.37 -7.88 -4.54
N ARG A 69 11.14 -6.83 -5.34
CA ARG A 69 12.19 -5.95 -5.86
C ARG A 69 12.90 -5.17 -4.74
N ALA A 70 12.13 -4.66 -3.78
CA ALA A 70 12.65 -3.99 -2.59
C ALA A 70 13.51 -4.94 -1.74
N MET A 71 13.07 -6.19 -1.56
CA MET A 71 13.80 -7.21 -0.80
C MET A 71 15.06 -7.71 -1.50
N GLN A 72 15.09 -7.72 -2.85
CA GLN A 72 16.32 -7.99 -3.61
C GLN A 72 17.39 -6.91 -3.37
N SER A 73 16.97 -5.66 -3.15
CA SER A 73 17.90 -4.55 -2.86
C SER A 73 18.45 -4.58 -1.43
N PHE A 74 17.85 -5.40 -0.56
CA PHE A 74 18.10 -5.43 0.88
C PHE A 74 19.26 -6.32 1.33
N GLU A 75 19.90 -7.07 0.43
CA GLU A 75 20.86 -8.15 0.76
C GLU A 75 20.31 -9.10 1.84
N PHE A 76 19.53 -10.08 1.37
CA PHE A 76 19.01 -11.26 2.08
C PHE A 76 19.47 -11.45 3.54
N ASN A 77 18.73 -10.85 4.46
CA ASN A 77 18.34 -11.50 5.70
C ASN A 77 16.82 -11.61 5.70
N LEU A 78 16.29 -12.71 6.23
CA LEU A 78 14.87 -13.04 6.31
C LEU A 78 13.99 -11.78 6.52
N PRO A 79 12.88 -11.59 5.79
CA PRO A 79 12.02 -10.42 5.96
C PRO A 79 11.71 -10.21 7.46
N PRO A 80 11.96 -9.01 7.98
CA PRO A 80 11.72 -8.69 9.37
C PRO A 80 10.27 -8.98 9.77
N LYS A 81 10.05 -9.44 11.00
CA LYS A 81 8.74 -9.96 11.44
C LYS A 81 7.64 -8.92 11.29
N GLU A 82 7.98 -7.66 11.51
CA GLU A 82 7.12 -6.49 11.38
C GLU A 82 6.65 -6.34 9.92
N PHE A 83 7.55 -6.48 8.96
CA PHE A 83 7.21 -6.43 7.54
C PHE A 83 6.31 -7.59 7.13
N MET A 84 6.62 -8.81 7.59
CA MET A 84 5.76 -9.99 7.35
C MET A 84 4.37 -9.84 7.96
N PHE A 85 4.25 -9.17 9.10
CA PHE A 85 2.96 -8.92 9.74
C PHE A 85 2.14 -7.92 8.92
N ILE A 86 2.76 -6.82 8.49
CA ILE A 86 2.12 -5.79 7.66
C ILE A 86 1.64 -6.38 6.32
N SER A 87 2.48 -7.17 5.63
CA SER A 87 2.10 -7.78 4.35
C SER A 87 0.89 -8.70 4.47
N ARG A 88 0.80 -9.49 5.55
CA ARG A 88 -0.36 -10.35 5.83
C ARG A 88 -1.64 -9.54 6.09
N LYS A 89 -1.54 -8.39 6.76
CA LYS A 89 -2.70 -7.50 6.99
C LYS A 89 -3.24 -6.94 5.68
N PHE A 90 -2.36 -6.49 4.78
CA PHE A 90 -2.76 -5.99 3.46
C PHE A 90 -3.38 -7.07 2.59
N ILE A 91 -2.75 -8.24 2.47
CA ILE A 91 -3.28 -9.34 1.65
C ILE A 91 -4.70 -9.72 2.11
N GLY A 92 -4.92 -9.88 3.41
CA GLY A 92 -6.24 -10.24 3.94
C GLY A 92 -7.31 -9.19 3.65
N ALA A 93 -7.01 -7.90 3.88
CA ALA A 93 -7.94 -6.82 3.58
C ALA A 93 -8.25 -6.72 2.09
N TYR A 94 -7.25 -6.90 1.23
CA TYR A 94 -7.39 -6.76 -0.21
C TYR A 94 -8.21 -7.89 -0.79
N THR A 95 -7.90 -9.14 -0.42
CA THR A 95 -8.69 -10.29 -0.84
C THR A 95 -10.15 -10.12 -0.42
N PHE A 96 -10.40 -9.64 0.80
CA PHE A 96 -11.75 -9.40 1.29
C PHE A 96 -12.49 -8.35 0.45
N LEU A 97 -11.88 -7.19 0.21
CA LEU A 97 -12.49 -6.09 -0.55
C LEU A 97 -12.68 -6.43 -2.03
N THR A 98 -11.75 -7.17 -2.63
CA THR A 98 -11.89 -7.71 -3.99
C THR A 98 -13.06 -8.68 -4.09
N VAL A 99 -13.21 -9.62 -3.14
CA VAL A 99 -14.32 -10.61 -3.18
C VAL A 99 -15.68 -9.97 -2.96
N LEU A 100 -15.75 -8.88 -2.19
CA LEU A 100 -16.98 -8.12 -1.97
C LEU A 100 -17.36 -7.21 -3.15
N ASP A 101 -16.54 -7.14 -4.20
CA ASP A 101 -16.69 -6.17 -5.28
C ASP A 101 -16.80 -4.73 -4.73
N ALA A 102 -15.94 -4.42 -3.75
CA ALA A 102 -15.98 -3.14 -3.07
C ALA A 102 -15.53 -2.02 -4.01
N HIS A 103 -16.18 -0.86 -3.89
CA HIS A 103 -15.82 0.39 -4.57
C HIS A 103 -15.56 1.47 -3.50
N THR A 104 -14.32 1.95 -3.39
CA THR A 104 -13.96 2.97 -2.38
C THR A 104 -14.07 4.38 -2.95
N ASP A 105 -14.89 5.20 -2.31
CA ASP A 105 -14.86 6.66 -2.49
C ASP A 105 -13.88 7.26 -1.48
N SER A 106 -12.67 7.59 -1.94
CA SER A 106 -11.63 8.18 -1.09
C SER A 106 -11.99 9.57 -0.60
N THR A 107 -12.75 10.36 -1.37
CA THR A 107 -13.16 11.71 -0.98
C THR A 107 -14.10 11.64 0.21
N THR A 108 -15.11 10.78 0.16
CA THR A 108 -16.04 10.61 1.29
C THR A 108 -15.36 10.00 2.50
N LEU A 109 -14.42 9.07 2.30
CA LEU A 109 -13.78 8.33 3.38
C LEU A 109 -12.68 9.11 4.10
N VAL A 110 -11.81 9.82 3.37
CA VAL A 110 -10.57 10.40 3.91
C VAL A 110 -10.71 11.89 4.22
N LYS A 111 -11.48 12.64 3.43
CA LYS A 111 -11.64 14.10 3.58
C LYS A 111 -12.03 14.57 4.99
N PRO A 112 -12.83 13.83 5.79
CA PRO A 112 -13.11 14.24 7.17
C PRO A 112 -11.89 14.27 8.11
N PHE A 113 -10.76 13.71 7.70
CA PHE A 113 -9.55 13.54 8.53
C PHE A 113 -8.34 14.34 8.04
N LEU A 114 -8.51 15.13 6.96
CA LEU A 114 -7.51 16.06 6.42
C LEU A 114 -7.77 17.48 6.91
#